data_AF-A0A0T7A0N3-F1
#
_entry.id   AF-A0A0T7A0N3-F1
#
_cell.length_a   1.000
_cell.length_b   1.000
_cell.length_c   1.000
_cell.angle_alpha   90.00
_cell.angle_beta   90.00
_cell.angle_gamma   90.00
#
_symmetry.space_group_name_H-M   'P 1'
#
loop_
_entity.id
_entity.type
_entity.pdbx_description
1 polymer ?
#
loop_
_entity_poly.entity_id
_entity_poly.type
_entity_poly.pdbx_seq_one_letter_code
_entity_poly.pdbx_strand_id
1 'polypeptide(L)'
;MDLSPRHFSRLFRSEVGITPATWVEEARVNAARRLLEQGHEAPKQVAAQCGFADADTLRRAFMRHVGVTPAEYRKRFASPALPAG
;
A
#
# COMPACT_ATOMS: atom_id res chain seq x y z
N MET A 1 7.29 2.13 29.43
CA MET A 1 7.51 3.50 28.90
C MET A 1 6.28 3.86 28.08
N ASP A 2 5.40 4.70 28.60
CA ASP A 2 4.29 5.23 27.79
C ASP A 2 4.76 6.50 27.08
N LEU A 3 4.88 6.43 25.75
CA LEU A 3 5.09 7.60 24.92
C LEU A 3 3.72 8.17 24.54
N SER A 4 3.51 9.46 24.79
CA SER A 4 2.34 10.12 24.21
C SER A 4 2.41 10.08 22.67
N PRO A 5 1.27 10.02 21.96
CA PRO A 5 1.27 9.95 20.49
C PRO A 5 2.07 11.06 19.81
N ARG A 6 2.06 12.27 20.39
CA ARG A 6 2.84 13.42 19.92
C ARG A 6 4.33 13.21 20.11
N HIS A 7 4.76 12.68 21.26
CA HIS A 7 6.16 12.41 21.52
C HIS A 7 6.68 11.31 20.59
N PHE A 8 5.93 10.21 20.44
CA PHE A 8 6.24 9.15 19.50
C PHE A 8 6.37 9.66 18.07
N SER A 9 5.40 10.44 17.59
CA SER A 9 5.42 10.96 16.21
C SER A 9 6.63 11.87 15.94
N ARG A 10 7.03 12.68 16.93
CA ARG A 10 8.22 13.54 16.80
C ARG A 10 9.51 12.73 16.79
N LEU A 11 9.64 11.76 17.70
CA LEU A 11 10.82 10.90 17.77
C LEU A 11 10.94 10.02 16.51
N PHE A 12 9.83 9.39 16.09
CA PHE A 12 9.82 8.61 14.86
C PHE A 12 10.26 9.44 13.66
N ARG A 13 9.76 10.68 13.54
CA ARG A 13 10.18 11.57 12.45
C ARG A 13 11.64 12.01 12.57
N SER A 14 12.18 12.20 13.76
CA SER A 14 13.61 12.54 13.91
C SER A 14 14.51 11.39 13.47
N GLU A 15 14.11 10.15 13.74
CA GLU A 15 14.90 8.96 13.38
C GLU A 15 14.68 8.51 11.92
N VAL A 16 13.43 8.50 11.44
CA VAL A 16 13.04 7.92 10.13
C VAL A 16 12.89 9.00 9.04
N GLY A 17 12.80 10.28 9.42
CA GLY A 17 12.65 11.41 8.50
C GLY A 17 11.22 11.71 8.04
N ILE A 18 10.31 10.73 8.11
CA ILE A 18 8.90 10.86 7.75
C ILE A 18 7.96 10.60 8.94
N THR A 19 6.68 10.96 8.79
CA THR A 19 5.69 10.68 9.84
C THR A 19 5.36 9.19 9.90
N PRO A 20 4.94 8.66 11.07
CA PRO A 20 4.46 7.28 11.17
C PRO A 20 3.33 6.97 10.18
N ALA A 21 2.41 7.92 9.95
CA ALA A 21 1.31 7.75 9.02
C ALA A 21 1.78 7.58 7.57
N THR A 22 2.75 8.40 7.13
CA THR A 22 3.38 8.26 5.80
C THR A 22 4.07 6.91 5.66
N TRP A 23 4.83 6.49 6.68
CA TRP A 23 5.54 5.22 6.66
C TRP A 23 4.59 4.02 6.59
N VAL A 24 3.49 4.05 7.36
CA VAL A 24 2.45 3.02 7.29
C VAL A 24 1.79 3.00 5.92
N GLU A 25 1.52 4.17 5.33
CA GLU A 25 0.94 4.25 3.99
C GLU A 25 1.88 3.65 2.92
N GLU A 26 3.18 3.94 2.96
CA GLU A 26 4.18 3.33 2.09
C GLU A 26 4.22 1.79 2.25
N ALA A 27 4.20 1.31 3.49
CA ALA A 27 4.16 -0.12 3.77
C ALA A 27 2.91 -0.79 3.18
N ARG A 28 1.74 -0.15 3.30
CA ARG A 28 0.48 -0.64 2.71
C ARG A 28 0.51 -0.62 1.18
N VAL A 29 1.06 0.43 0.56
CA VAL A 29 1.23 0.48 -0.90
C VAL A 29 2.18 -0.62 -1.38
N ASN A 30 3.28 -0.86 -0.68
CA ASN A 30 4.20 -1.95 -1.02
C ASN A 30 3.54 -3.33 -0.88
N ALA A 31 2.67 -3.55 0.09
CA ALA A 31 1.85 -4.75 0.17
C ALA A 31 0.89 -4.87 -1.02
N ALA A 32 0.22 -3.78 -1.40
CA ALA A 32 -0.68 -3.77 -2.55
C ALA A 32 0.03 -4.09 -3.87
N ARG A 33 1.26 -3.59 -4.08
CA ARG A 33 2.08 -3.94 -5.26
C ARG A 33 2.25 -5.45 -5.40
N ARG A 34 2.66 -6.12 -4.31
CA ARG A 34 2.87 -7.58 -4.29
C ARG A 34 1.60 -8.36 -4.64
N LEU A 35 0.45 -7.96 -4.10
CA LEU A 35 -0.83 -8.62 -4.41
C LEU A 35 -1.28 -8.38 -5.86
N LEU A 36 -1.06 -7.17 -6.40
CA LEU A 36 -1.40 -6.86 -7.79
C LEU A 36 -0.50 -7.62 -8.78
N GLU A 37 0.77 -7.82 -8.44
CA GLU A 37 1.74 -8.63 -9.22
C GLU A 37 1.35 -10.12 -9.27
N GLN A 38 0.71 -10.63 -8.21
CA GLN A 38 0.18 -12.00 -8.20
C GLN A 38 -1.04 -12.17 -9.13
N GLY A 39 -1.76 -11.09 -9.46
CA GLY A 39 -2.82 -11.13 -10.48
C GLY A 39 -4.10 -11.88 -10.09
N HIS A 40 -4.27 -12.33 -8.85
CA HIS A 40 -5.46 -13.10 -8.44
C HIS A 40 -6.64 -12.21 -8.01
N GLU A 41 -6.37 -11.02 -7.47
CA GLU A 41 -7.39 -10.25 -6.75
C GLU A 41 -7.77 -8.92 -7.42
N ALA A 42 -9.07 -8.60 -7.42
CA ALA A 42 -9.53 -7.30 -7.89
C ALA A 42 -9.03 -6.17 -6.97
N PRO A 43 -8.84 -4.94 -7.46
CA PRO A 43 -8.33 -3.81 -6.66
C PRO A 43 -9.10 -3.55 -5.35
N LYS A 44 -10.41 -3.84 -5.31
CA LYS A 44 -11.23 -3.73 -4.08
C LYS A 44 -10.81 -4.73 -3.00
N GLN A 45 -10.47 -5.97 -3.37
CA GLN A 45 -9.98 -6.98 -2.44
C GLN A 45 -8.59 -6.62 -1.93
N VAL A 46 -7.70 -6.20 -2.83
CA VAL A 46 -6.37 -5.70 -2.49
C VAL A 46 -6.44 -4.54 -1.49
N ALA A 47 -7.37 -3.60 -1.67
CA ALA A 47 -7.57 -2.48 -0.76
C ALA A 47 -7.90 -2.96 0.67
N ALA A 48 -8.87 -3.87 0.80
CA ALA A 48 -9.26 -4.42 2.09
C ALA A 48 -8.11 -5.18 2.78
N GLN A 49 -7.35 -6.00 2.03
CA GLN A 49 -6.22 -6.75 2.58
C GLN A 49 -5.05 -5.85 3.00
N CYS A 50 -4.86 -4.72 2.33
CA CYS A 50 -3.80 -3.78 2.66
C CYS A 50 -4.22 -2.72 3.69
N GLY A 51 -5.40 -2.83 4.28
CA GLY A 51 -5.88 -1.89 5.31
C GLY A 51 -6.29 -0.51 4.78
N PHE A 52 -6.68 -0.42 3.50
CA PHE A 52 -7.35 0.77 2.96
C PHE A 52 -8.86 0.65 3.17
N ALA A 53 -9.53 1.78 3.44
CA ALA A 53 -10.97 1.81 3.65
C ALA A 53 -11.76 1.36 2.41
N ASP A 54 -11.25 1.73 1.23
CA ASP A 54 -11.87 1.42 -0.06
C ASP A 54 -10.83 1.46 -1.20
N ALA A 55 -11.29 1.09 -2.40
CA ALA A 55 -10.47 1.07 -3.61
C ALA A 55 -10.01 2.48 -4.03
N ASP A 56 -10.77 3.54 -3.74
CA ASP A 56 -10.41 4.92 -4.09
C ASP A 56 -9.27 5.43 -3.22
N THR A 57 -9.26 5.07 -1.94
CA THR A 57 -8.19 5.39 -0.99
C THR A 57 -6.91 4.65 -1.37
N LEU A 58 -7.00 3.36 -1.73
CA LEU A 58 -5.89 2.63 -2.33
C LEU A 58 -5.40 3.35 -3.59
N ARG A 59 -6.29 3.69 -4.53
CA ARG A 59 -5.92 4.35 -5.79
C ARG A 59 -5.17 5.66 -5.54
N ARG A 60 -5.66 6.52 -4.65
CA ARG A 60 -5.01 7.81 -4.32
C ARG A 60 -3.62 7.61 -3.71
N ALA A 61 -3.49 6.71 -2.74
CA ALA A 61 -2.21 6.42 -2.11
C ALA A 61 -1.23 5.79 -3.13
N PHE A 62 -1.69 4.82 -3.90
CA PHE A 62 -0.87 4.13 -4.90
C PHE A 62 -0.40 5.09 -6.01
N MET A 63 -1.27 5.98 -6.50
CA MET A 63 -0.87 7.04 -7.45
C MET A 63 0.21 7.96 -6.86
N ARG A 64 0.09 8.34 -5.58
CA ARG A 64 1.06 9.23 -4.91
C ARG A 64 2.44 8.61 -4.78
N HIS A 65 2.49 7.30 -4.50
CA HIS A 65 3.73 6.56 -4.20
C HIS A 65 4.34 5.85 -5.40
N VAL A 66 3.53 5.43 -6.38
CA VAL A 66 3.96 4.61 -7.54
C VAL A 66 3.78 5.35 -8.88
N GLY A 67 2.94 6.39 -8.93
CA GLY A 67 2.74 7.22 -10.13
C GLY A 67 1.75 6.68 -11.16
N VAL A 68 1.16 5.50 -10.95
CA VAL A 68 0.17 4.87 -11.83
C VAL A 68 -0.97 4.27 -11.03
N THR A 69 -2.11 3.94 -11.66
CA THR A 69 -3.23 3.35 -10.92
C THR A 69 -2.97 1.88 -10.59
N PRO A 70 -3.60 1.31 -9.54
CA PRO A 70 -3.51 -0.11 -9.24
C PRO A 70 -3.89 -1.02 -10.42
N ALA A 71 -4.90 -0.62 -11.21
CA ALA A 71 -5.37 -1.37 -12.37
C ALA A 71 -4.34 -1.37 -13.51
N GLU A 72 -3.74 -0.22 -13.82
CA GLU A 72 -2.66 -0.12 -14.81
C GLU A 72 -1.42 -0.91 -14.36
N TYR A 73 -1.06 -0.82 -13.08
CA TYR A 73 0.04 -1.57 -12.51
C TYR A 73 -0.19 -3.08 -12.65
N ARG A 74 -1.36 -3.58 -12.24
CA ARG A 74 -1.75 -4.98 -12.41
C ARG A 74 -1.72 -5.39 -13.88
N LYS A 75 -2.26 -4.59 -14.80
CA LYS A 75 -2.24 -4.92 -16.23
C LYS A 75 -0.81 -5.10 -16.77
N ARG A 76 0.15 -4.34 -16.26
CA ARG A 76 1.55 -4.37 -16.70
C ARG A 76 2.39 -5.45 -16.03
N PHE A 77 2.13 -5.76 -14.77
CA PHE A 77 3.02 -6.58 -13.93
C PHE A 77 2.37 -7.83 -13.35
N ALA A 78 1.07 -8.04 -13.52
CA ALA A 78 0.47 -9.30 -13.12
C ALA A 78 1.12 -10.43 -13.91
N SER A 79 1.73 -11.38 -13.22
CA SER A 79 2.10 -12.64 -13.84
C SER A 79 0.82 -13.27 -14.39
N PRO A 80 0.78 -13.70 -15.68
CA PRO A 80 -0.33 -14.51 -16.14
C PRO A 80 -0.35 -15.73 -15.22
N ALA A 81 -1.42 -15.86 -14.44
CA ALA A 81 -1.61 -17.04 -13.61
C ALA A 81 -1.43 -18.23 -14.55
N LEU A 82 -0.39 -19.04 -14.33
CA LEU A 82 -0.27 -20.33 -14.99
C LEU A 82 -1.62 -21.01 -14.72
N PRO A 83 -2.36 -21.49 -15.73
CA PRO A 83 -3.58 -22.22 -15.46
C PRO A 83 -3.21 -23.37 -14.53
N ALA A 84 -3.73 -23.36 -13.31
CA ALA A 84 -3.63 -24.48 -12.40
C ALA A 84 -4.31 -25.65 -13.12
N GLY A 85 -3.49 -26.56 -13.64
CA GLY A 85 -3.92 -27.84 -14.19
C GLY A 85 -4.46 -28.75 -13.12
#